data_AF-A0A2T1GLZ3-F1
#
_entry.id   AF-A0A2T1GLZ3-F1
#
_cell.length_a   1.000
_cell.length_b   1.000
_cell.length_c   1.000
_cell.angle_alpha   90.00
_cell.angle_beta   90.00
_cell.angle_gamma   90.00
#
_symmetry.space_group_name_H-M   'P 1'
#
loop_
_entity.id
_entity.type
_entity.pdbx_description
1 polymer ?
#
loop_
_entity_poly.entity_id
_entity_poly.type
_entity_poly.pdbx_seq_one_letter_code
_entity_poly.pdbx_strand_id
1 'polypeptide(L)'
;MANETALTNQYSSLGVTFSGLFYETGANAFPNISAPSAVNFRNSGATTNPFLISFIQPQSQAAFGLRTNNGTSTFEALSNNSVVDTFSIVTGPSAGSNNFYGFTGVTFDAIRVTAANSFATIDNIQFGTATAQSVPEPFSIIGTLVGGTAAFRLRKKLADANKV
;
A
#
# COMPACT_ATOMS: atom_id res chain seq x y z
N MET A 1 0.49 23.80 1.57
CA MET A 1 -0.08 23.68 0.20
C MET A 1 -1.25 24.64 0.09
N ALA A 2 -1.63 25.09 -1.11
CA ALA A 2 -2.80 25.95 -1.29
C ALA A 2 -4.10 25.13 -1.20
N ASN A 3 -5.22 25.74 -0.79
CA ASN A 3 -6.51 25.05 -0.74
C ASN A 3 -6.90 24.49 -2.13
N GLU A 4 -7.58 23.35 -2.16
CA GLU A 4 -8.03 22.62 -3.35
C GLU A 4 -6.93 22.08 -4.28
N THR A 5 -5.66 22.17 -3.85
CA THR A 5 -4.54 21.55 -4.56
C THR A 5 -4.77 20.04 -4.65
N ALA A 6 -4.66 19.47 -5.84
CA ALA A 6 -4.75 18.02 -6.02
C ALA A 6 -3.63 17.31 -5.25
N LEU A 7 -4.03 16.35 -4.42
CA LEU A 7 -3.12 15.45 -3.75
C LEU A 7 -2.76 14.33 -4.71
N THR A 8 -1.47 14.15 -4.92
CA THR A 8 -0.87 13.13 -5.77
C THR A 8 0.27 12.47 -5.02
N ASN A 9 1.49 13.01 -5.08
CA ASN A 9 2.71 12.38 -4.58
C ASN A 9 3.36 13.12 -3.40
N GLN A 10 2.71 14.15 -2.84
CA GLN A 10 3.28 15.00 -1.79
C GLN A 10 3.63 14.21 -0.51
N TYR A 11 2.99 13.06 -0.30
CA TYR A 11 3.19 12.17 0.86
C TYR A 11 3.92 10.87 0.50
N SER A 12 4.54 10.79 -0.68
CA SER A 12 5.24 9.58 -1.15
C SER A 12 6.41 9.18 -0.26
N SER A 13 7.09 10.15 0.38
CA SER A 13 8.15 9.87 1.36
C SER A 13 7.63 9.23 2.65
N LEU A 14 6.33 9.38 2.94
CA LEU A 14 5.65 8.67 4.03
C LEU A 14 5.04 7.35 3.56
N GLY A 15 5.14 7.01 2.27
CA GLY A 15 4.67 5.75 1.72
C GLY A 15 3.26 5.77 1.13
N VAL A 16 2.63 6.93 0.95
CA VAL A 16 1.29 7.05 0.37
C VAL A 16 1.19 8.07 -0.77
N THR A 17 0.31 7.79 -1.71
CA THR A 17 -0.06 8.68 -2.82
C THR A 17 -1.57 8.65 -3.01
N PHE A 18 -2.10 9.64 -3.74
CA PHE A 18 -3.53 9.85 -3.86
C PHE A 18 -3.97 10.06 -5.31
N SER A 19 -5.22 9.70 -5.58
CA SER A 19 -5.93 10.09 -6.80
C SER A 19 -7.36 10.46 -6.45
N GLY A 20 -7.83 11.61 -6.97
CA GLY A 20 -9.18 12.11 -6.69
C GLY A 20 -9.37 12.79 -5.33
N LEU A 21 -8.27 13.19 -4.68
CA LEU A 21 -8.30 13.93 -3.42
C LEU A 21 -7.64 15.31 -3.56
N PHE A 22 -8.10 16.25 -2.75
CA PHE A 22 -7.67 17.64 -2.73
C PHE A 22 -7.35 18.05 -1.29
N TYR A 23 -6.38 18.93 -1.14
CA TYR A 23 -5.99 19.51 0.14
C TYR A 23 -7.02 20.54 0.60
N GLU A 24 -7.59 20.37 1.80
CA GLU A 24 -8.59 21.27 2.36
C GLU A 24 -8.17 21.81 3.73
N THR A 25 -8.30 23.12 3.93
CA THR A 25 -7.86 23.85 5.13
C THR A 25 -9.02 24.40 5.97
N GLY A 26 -10.23 24.46 5.42
CA GLY A 26 -11.44 24.94 6.07
C GLY A 26 -12.38 23.84 6.55
N ALA A 27 -11.96 22.57 6.55
CA ALA A 27 -12.79 21.47 7.05
C ALA A 27 -13.10 21.67 8.54
N ASN A 28 -14.39 21.61 8.90
CA ASN A 28 -14.82 21.56 10.30
C ASN A 28 -14.13 20.39 11.02
N ALA A 29 -13.80 20.56 12.29
CA ALA A 29 -13.25 19.47 13.09
C ALA A 29 -14.32 18.39 13.32
N PHE A 30 -13.99 17.16 12.99
CA PHE A 30 -14.81 15.97 13.26
C PHE A 30 -13.97 14.99 14.10
N PRO A 31 -14.58 13.97 14.73
CA PRO A 31 -13.80 12.93 15.38
C PRO A 31 -12.74 12.38 14.42
N ASN A 32 -11.48 12.37 14.86
CA ASN A 32 -10.34 11.87 14.10
C ASN A 32 -10.11 12.55 12.73
N ILE A 33 -10.66 13.75 12.49
CA ILE A 33 -10.42 14.54 11.28
C ILE A 33 -10.27 16.00 11.67
N SER A 34 -9.11 16.57 11.39
CA SER A 34 -8.82 17.99 11.65
C SER A 34 -8.28 18.65 10.39
N ALA A 35 -8.56 19.94 10.21
CA ALA A 35 -7.88 20.67 9.15
C ALA A 35 -6.38 20.82 9.47
N PRO A 36 -5.48 20.70 8.47
CA PRO A 36 -5.80 20.38 7.09
C PRO A 36 -6.11 18.89 6.86
N SER A 37 -7.03 18.61 5.95
CA SER A 37 -7.49 17.25 5.62
C SER A 37 -7.50 17.01 4.11
N ALA A 38 -7.76 15.77 3.69
CA ALA A 38 -7.96 15.43 2.29
C ALA A 38 -9.44 15.24 1.98
N VAL A 39 -9.95 15.87 0.92
CA VAL A 39 -11.34 15.80 0.50
C VAL A 39 -11.46 15.35 -0.94
N ASN A 40 -12.56 14.71 -1.32
CA ASN A 40 -12.77 14.30 -2.72
C ASN A 40 -13.58 15.32 -3.56
N PHE A 41 -13.74 16.54 -3.06
CA PHE A 41 -14.53 17.59 -3.68
C PHE A 41 -13.80 18.94 -3.65
N ARG A 42 -14.29 19.90 -4.45
CA ARG A 42 -13.83 21.29 -4.50
C ARG A 42 -15.00 22.24 -4.28
N ASN A 43 -14.75 23.47 -3.84
CA ASN A 43 -15.80 24.49 -3.69
C ASN A 43 -16.42 24.87 -5.05
N SER A 44 -15.72 24.62 -6.15
CA SER A 44 -16.27 24.71 -7.52
C SER A 44 -17.38 23.69 -7.83
N GLY A 45 -17.65 22.74 -6.94
CA GLY A 45 -18.67 21.70 -7.09
C GLY A 45 -18.17 20.40 -7.74
N ALA A 46 -16.93 20.37 -8.25
CA ALA A 46 -16.33 19.16 -8.79
C ALA A 46 -16.12 18.12 -7.68
N THR A 47 -16.50 16.86 -7.95
CA THR A 47 -16.37 15.72 -7.04
C THR A 47 -15.70 14.56 -7.77
N THR A 48 -14.81 13.84 -7.10
CA THR A 48 -14.20 12.61 -7.62
C THR A 48 -14.64 11.43 -6.75
N ASN A 49 -15.47 10.55 -7.32
CA ASN A 49 -15.98 9.37 -6.64
C ASN A 49 -16.06 8.22 -7.67
N PRO A 50 -15.32 7.10 -7.50
CA PRO A 50 -14.45 6.78 -6.37
C PRO A 50 -13.14 7.58 -6.33
N PHE A 51 -12.49 7.63 -5.17
CA PHE A 51 -11.12 8.11 -5.00
C PHE A 51 -10.20 6.97 -4.55
N LEU A 52 -8.88 7.18 -4.63
CA LEU A 52 -7.86 6.17 -4.37
C LEU A 52 -6.81 6.65 -3.36
N ILE A 53 -6.48 5.79 -2.41
CA ILE A 53 -5.30 5.88 -1.54
C ILE A 53 -4.37 4.74 -1.95
N SER A 54 -3.18 5.06 -2.46
CA SER A 54 -2.21 4.07 -2.93
C SER A 54 -0.98 4.06 -2.04
N PHE A 55 -0.48 2.87 -1.73
CA PHE A 55 0.71 2.66 -0.91
C PHE A 55 1.91 2.38 -1.80
N ILE A 56 3.06 2.98 -1.48
CA ILE A 56 4.31 2.77 -2.23
C ILE A 56 4.83 1.33 -2.08
N GLN A 57 4.45 0.66 -1.00
CA GLN A 57 4.74 -0.75 -0.74
C GLN A 57 3.44 -1.46 -0.36
N PRO A 58 3.28 -2.76 -0.70
CA PRO A 58 2.13 -3.53 -0.26
C PRO A 58 1.98 -3.54 1.27
N GLN A 59 0.74 -3.45 1.72
CA GLN A 59 0.34 -3.41 3.12
C GLN A 59 -0.51 -4.64 3.45
N SER A 60 -0.39 -5.15 4.68
CA SER A 60 -1.29 -6.17 5.25
C SER A 60 -2.41 -5.56 6.10
N GLN A 61 -2.28 -4.28 6.45
CA GLN A 61 -3.23 -3.53 7.23
C GLN A 61 -3.12 -2.03 6.95
N ALA A 62 -4.26 -1.37 6.79
CA ALA A 62 -4.35 0.08 6.71
C ALA A 62 -5.76 0.55 7.06
N ALA A 63 -5.89 1.69 7.72
CA ALA A 63 -7.15 2.34 8.03
C ALA A 63 -6.99 3.87 8.00
N PHE A 64 -8.09 4.58 7.88
CA PHE A 64 -8.10 6.05 7.91
C PHE A 64 -9.42 6.55 8.48
N GLY A 65 -9.38 7.74 9.08
CA GLY A 65 -10.59 8.44 9.49
C GLY A 65 -11.36 8.86 8.25
N LEU A 66 -12.65 8.55 8.17
CA LEU A 66 -13.53 8.96 7.08
C LEU A 66 -14.77 9.67 7.63
N ARG A 67 -15.17 10.71 6.93
CA ARG A 67 -16.49 11.33 7.06
C ARG A 67 -17.15 11.42 5.69
N THR A 68 -18.44 11.13 5.64
CA THR A 68 -19.28 11.28 4.45
C THR A 68 -20.62 11.92 4.82
N ASN A 69 -21.51 12.10 3.84
CA ASN A 69 -22.94 12.25 4.11
C ASN A 69 -23.58 10.89 4.42
N ASN A 70 -24.74 10.87 5.09
CA ASN A 70 -25.44 9.63 5.43
C ASN A 70 -25.67 8.73 4.22
N GLY A 71 -25.13 7.52 4.25
CA GLY A 71 -25.40 6.48 3.27
C GLY A 71 -24.37 5.36 3.31
N THR A 72 -24.47 4.42 2.38
CA THR A 72 -23.54 3.29 2.30
C THR A 72 -22.33 3.66 1.45
N SER A 73 -21.14 3.57 2.04
CA SER A 73 -19.88 3.66 1.31
C SER A 73 -19.33 2.26 1.06
N THR A 74 -18.66 2.08 -0.07
CA THR A 74 -17.97 0.83 -0.44
C THR A 74 -16.47 1.04 -0.42
N PHE A 75 -15.78 0.07 0.16
CA PHE A 75 -14.33 0.05 0.28
C PHE A 75 -13.81 -1.19 -0.43
N GLU A 76 -12.74 -1.04 -1.19
CA GLU A 76 -12.10 -2.14 -1.90
C GLU A 76 -10.59 -2.07 -1.67
N ALA A 77 -10.01 -3.16 -1.17
CA ALA A 77 -8.57 -3.36 -1.16
C ALA A 77 -8.15 -3.87 -2.53
N LEU A 78 -7.15 -3.24 -3.15
CA LEU A 78 -6.65 -3.62 -4.46
C LEU A 78 -5.20 -4.09 -4.37
N SER A 79 -4.86 -5.10 -5.16
CA SER A 79 -3.47 -5.46 -5.49
C SER A 79 -3.33 -5.46 -7.00
N ASN A 80 -2.41 -4.65 -7.54
CA ASN A 80 -2.20 -4.48 -8.97
C ASN A 80 -3.52 -4.21 -9.72
N ASN A 81 -4.33 -3.28 -9.21
CA ASN A 81 -5.67 -2.91 -9.70
C ASN A 81 -6.76 -4.00 -9.64
N SER A 82 -6.46 -5.18 -9.08
CA SER A 82 -7.46 -6.24 -8.85
C SER A 82 -7.99 -6.17 -7.43
N VAL A 83 -9.31 -6.27 -7.26
CA VAL A 83 -9.94 -6.28 -5.93
C VAL A 83 -9.58 -7.59 -5.23
N VAL A 84 -8.96 -7.50 -4.06
CA VAL A 84 -8.57 -8.63 -3.20
C VAL A 84 -9.46 -8.77 -1.97
N ASP A 85 -10.13 -7.69 -1.57
CA ASP A 85 -11.14 -7.68 -0.49
C ASP A 85 -12.08 -6.49 -0.66
N THR A 86 -13.30 -6.60 -0.13
CA THR A 86 -14.30 -5.53 -0.16
C THR A 86 -15.30 -5.61 0.98
N PHE A 87 -15.73 -4.45 1.46
CA PHE A 87 -16.89 -4.34 2.33
C PHE A 87 -17.69 -3.07 2.01
N SER A 88 -18.93 -3.05 2.47
CA SER A 88 -19.80 -1.87 2.43
C SER A 88 -20.42 -1.63 3.80
N ILE A 89 -20.46 -0.39 4.23
CA ILE A 89 -20.98 -0.03 5.55
C ILE A 89 -21.66 1.35 5.50
N VAL A 90 -22.63 1.55 6.39
CA VAL A 90 -23.24 2.86 6.59
C VAL A 90 -22.21 3.81 7.18
N THR A 91 -22.07 4.95 6.53
CA THR A 91 -21.18 6.06 6.87
C THR A 91 -22.00 7.34 6.98
N GLY A 92 -21.48 8.37 7.65
CA GLY A 92 -22.19 9.64 7.79
C GLY A 92 -21.38 10.69 8.57
N PRO A 93 -21.97 11.87 8.81
CA PRO A 93 -21.32 12.98 9.46
C PRO A 93 -21.23 12.81 10.99
N SER A 94 -22.03 11.89 11.55
CA SER A 94 -22.17 11.60 12.97
C SER A 94 -21.61 10.23 13.36
N ALA A 95 -20.81 9.58 12.49
CA ALA A 95 -20.03 8.43 12.91
C ALA A 95 -19.23 8.90 14.13
N GLY A 96 -19.45 8.29 15.30
CA GLY A 96 -18.89 8.77 16.57
C GLY A 96 -17.35 8.71 16.59
N SER A 97 -16.75 8.46 17.76
CA SER A 97 -15.30 8.22 17.82
C SER A 97 -14.83 7.01 16.97
N ASN A 98 -15.76 6.18 16.49
CA ASN A 98 -15.50 5.05 15.61
C ASN A 98 -15.82 5.40 14.15
N ASN A 99 -14.89 6.08 13.48
CA ASN A 99 -14.99 6.44 12.06
C ASN A 99 -13.71 6.06 11.27
N PHE A 100 -12.98 5.06 11.77
CA PHE A 100 -11.87 4.46 11.04
C PHE A 100 -12.37 3.29 10.19
N TYR A 101 -11.98 3.30 8.92
CA TYR A 101 -12.33 2.25 7.97
C TYR A 101 -11.08 1.81 7.23
N GLY A 102 -11.00 0.51 6.94
CA GLY A 102 -9.78 -0.08 6.44
C GLY A 102 -9.84 -1.60 6.33
N PHE A 103 -8.69 -2.19 6.05
CA PHE A 103 -8.52 -3.63 5.86
C PHE A 103 -7.41 -4.16 6.75
N THR A 104 -7.52 -5.43 7.13
CA THR A 104 -6.47 -6.20 7.81
C THR A 104 -6.49 -7.64 7.29
N GLY A 105 -5.37 -8.35 7.34
CA GLY A 105 -5.31 -9.78 7.01
C GLY A 105 -5.28 -10.11 5.51
N VAL A 106 -5.23 -9.09 4.64
CA VAL A 106 -5.09 -9.22 3.18
C VAL A 106 -3.93 -8.34 2.70
N THR A 107 -3.23 -8.75 1.64
CA THR A 107 -2.13 -7.95 1.07
C THR A 107 -2.65 -7.08 -0.09
N PHE A 108 -2.45 -5.77 -0.01
CA PHE A 108 -2.96 -4.81 -1.00
C PHE A 108 -1.99 -3.62 -1.17
N ASP A 109 -2.05 -2.96 -2.32
CA ASP A 109 -1.27 -1.75 -2.64
C ASP A 109 -2.14 -0.50 -2.78
N ALA A 110 -3.47 -0.62 -2.74
CA ALA A 110 -4.36 0.53 -2.70
C ALA A 110 -5.67 0.23 -1.98
N ILE A 111 -6.34 1.29 -1.53
CA ILE A 111 -7.73 1.29 -1.10
C ILE A 111 -8.51 2.23 -2.00
N ARG A 112 -9.52 1.69 -2.69
CA ARG A 112 -10.51 2.48 -3.45
C ARG A 112 -11.75 2.68 -2.59
N VAL A 113 -12.22 3.91 -2.56
CA VAL A 113 -13.38 4.30 -1.77
C VAL A 113 -14.44 4.89 -2.70
N THR A 114 -15.61 4.26 -2.71
CA THR A 114 -16.82 4.82 -3.28
C THR A 114 -17.63 5.43 -2.14
N ALA A 115 -17.55 6.74 -1.97
CA ALA A 115 -18.16 7.47 -0.87
C ALA A 115 -19.67 7.63 -1.06
N ALA A 116 -20.42 7.46 0.04
CA ALA A 116 -21.84 7.72 0.11
C ALA A 116 -22.18 9.16 -0.28
N ASN A 117 -23.10 9.32 -1.23
CA ASN A 117 -23.50 10.62 -1.80
C ASN A 117 -22.32 11.46 -2.32
N SER A 118 -21.22 10.83 -2.72
CA SER A 118 -20.07 11.43 -3.41
C SER A 118 -19.21 12.42 -2.64
N PHE A 119 -19.51 12.76 -1.39
CA PHE A 119 -18.68 13.66 -0.58
C PHE A 119 -17.98 12.88 0.53
N ALA A 120 -16.67 13.03 0.60
CA ALA A 120 -15.81 12.43 1.59
C ALA A 120 -14.72 13.41 2.06
N THR A 121 -14.43 13.33 3.36
CA THR A 121 -13.23 13.89 3.98
C THR A 121 -12.51 12.74 4.66
N ILE A 122 -11.20 12.63 4.44
CA ILE A 122 -10.33 11.67 5.11
C ILE A 122 -9.18 12.37 5.85
N ASP A 123 -8.70 11.71 6.89
CA ASP A 123 -7.52 12.12 7.65
C ASP A 123 -6.92 10.90 8.39
N ASN A 124 -5.81 11.10 9.07
CA ASN A 124 -5.21 10.15 10.00
C ASN A 124 -5.03 8.75 9.40
N ILE A 125 -4.44 8.68 8.20
CA ILE A 125 -4.12 7.41 7.55
C ILE A 125 -3.07 6.68 8.39
N GLN A 126 -3.38 5.44 8.75
CA GLN A 126 -2.56 4.54 9.56
C GLN A 126 -2.35 3.26 8.76
N PHE A 127 -1.12 2.79 8.67
CA PHE A 127 -0.77 1.52 8.02
C PHE A 127 0.46 0.92 8.70
N GLY A 128 0.58 -0.40 8.55
CA GLY A 128 1.66 -1.16 9.15
C GLY A 128 3.01 -0.91 8.49
N THR A 129 4.02 -1.62 8.98
CA THR A 129 5.26 -1.80 8.22
C THR A 129 4.94 -2.58 6.95
N ALA A 130 5.47 -2.12 5.82
CA ALA A 130 5.36 -2.79 4.53
C ALA A 130 5.56 -4.30 4.66
N THR A 131 4.73 -5.10 4.02
CA THR A 131 5.01 -6.54 3.91
C THR A 131 6.21 -6.68 3.00
N ALA A 132 7.33 -7.16 3.55
CA ALA A 132 8.47 -7.53 2.71
C ALA A 132 7.98 -8.58 1.71
N GLN A 133 8.00 -8.25 0.42
CA GLN A 133 7.84 -9.25 -0.62
C GLN A 133 9.01 -10.21 -0.43
N SER A 134 8.72 -11.45 -0.03
CA SER A 134 9.76 -12.48 0.03
C SER A 134 10.32 -12.61 -1.40
N VAL A 135 11.56 -12.15 -1.58
CA VAL A 135 12.31 -12.47 -2.78
C VAL A 135 12.52 -13.98 -2.71
N PRO A 136 12.05 -14.77 -3.69
CA PRO A 136 12.40 -16.18 -3.73
C PRO A 136 13.91 -16.26 -3.67
N GLU A 137 14.45 -16.96 -2.67
CA GLU A 137 15.89 -17.11 -2.54
C GLU A 137 16.43 -17.56 -3.90
N PRO A 138 17.50 -16.92 -4.43
CA PRO A 138 18.14 -17.46 -5.61
C PRO A 138 18.44 -18.91 -5.27
N PHE A 139 17.84 -19.84 -6.00
CA PHE A 139 18.08 -21.26 -5.81
C PHE A 139 19.60 -21.42 -5.74
N SER A 140 20.13 -21.69 -4.54
CA SER A 140 21.52 -22.07 -4.40
C SER A 140 21.61 -23.39 -5.13
N ILE A 141 22.07 -23.33 -6.38
CA ILE A 141 22.54 -24.51 -7.10
C ILE A 141 23.74 -25.00 -6.27
N ILE A 142 23.45 -25.79 -5.24
CA ILE A 142 24.40 -26.73 -4.67
C ILE A 142 24.55 -27.81 -5.74
N GLY A 143 25.33 -27.45 -6.77
CA GLY A 143 25.60 -28.25 -7.95
C GLY A 143 27.11 -28.30 -8.15
N THR A 144 27.73 -29.23 -7.42
CA THR A 144 28.88 -30.01 -7.92
C THR A 144 30.12 -29.23 -8.36
N LEU A 145 30.77 -28.55 -7.42
CA LEU A 145 32.25 -28.43 -7.43
C LEU A 145 32.90 -29.48 -6.49
N VAL A 146 32.29 -30.67 -6.42
CA VAL A 146 32.96 -31.85 -5.86
C VAL A 146 33.79 -32.45 -7.01
N GLY A 147 35.08 -32.11 -7.07
CA GLY A 147 36.05 -32.84 -7.90
C GLY A 147 37.10 -32.05 -8.67
N GLY A 148 37.15 -30.72 -8.60
CA GLY A 148 38.00 -29.91 -9.49
C GLY A 148 39.50 -29.80 -9.16
N THR A 149 39.96 -30.07 -7.94
CA THR A 149 41.36 -29.72 -7.55
C THR A 149 42.13 -30.76 -6.74
N ALA A 150 41.56 -31.94 -6.45
CA ALA A 150 42.27 -33.01 -5.73
C ALA A 150 42.85 -34.13 -6.62
N ALA A 151 42.62 -34.14 -7.93
CA ALA A 151 42.97 -35.29 -8.80
C ALA A 151 44.13 -35.07 -9.79
N PHE A 152 44.88 -33.95 -9.75
CA PHE A 152 45.96 -33.68 -10.71
C PHE A 152 47.40 -33.68 -10.15
N ARG A 153 47.65 -34.15 -8.92
CA ARG A 153 49.02 -34.22 -8.37
C ARG A 153 49.45 -35.56 -7.78
N LEU A 154 48.84 -36.67 -8.21
CA LEU A 154 49.32 -38.03 -7.93
C LEU A 154 49.58 -38.86 -9.20
N ARG A 155 50.27 -38.28 -10.18
CA ARG A 155 51.04 -39.04 -11.19
C ARG A 155 52.50 -38.59 -11.20
N LYS A 156 53.17 -38.75 -10.05
CA LYS A 156 54.64 -38.85 -9.98
C LYS A 156 54.95 -40.28 -9.54
N LYS A 157 55.81 -40.98 -10.29
CA LYS A 157 56.22 -42.39 -10.16
C LYS A 157 55.34 -43.42 -10.89
N LEU A 158 55.60 -43.57 -12.19
CA LEU A 158 55.54 -44.87 -12.90
C LEU A 158 56.38 -44.88 -14.21
N ALA A 159 57.18 -43.84 -14.50
CA ALA A 159 58.02 -43.78 -15.71
C ALA A 159 59.52 -44.02 -15.48
N ASP A 160 60.00 -44.12 -14.23
CA ASP A 160 61.44 -44.31 -13.92
C ASP A 160 61.77 -45.62 -13.20
N ALA A 161 60.83 -46.57 -13.14
CA ALA A 161 61.06 -47.89 -12.53
C ALA A 161 61.22 -49.03 -13.55
N ASN A 162 61.30 -48.73 -14.85
CA ASN A 162 61.64 -49.72 -15.88
C ASN A 162 62.58 -49.10 -16.92
N LYS A 163 63.85 -48.96 -16.55
CA LYS A 163 64.96 -48.97 -17.50
C LYS A 163 65.71 -50.29 -17.28
N VAL A 164 65.72 -51.10 -18.35
CA VAL A 164 66.65 -52.22 -18.58
C VAL A 164 67.96 -51.64 -19.08
#